data_AF-A0A951PFF9-F1
#
_entry.id   AF-A0A951PFF9-F1
#
_cell.length_a   1.000
_cell.length_b   1.000
_cell.length_c   1.000
_cell.angle_alpha   90.00
_cell.angle_beta   90.00
_cell.angle_gamma   90.00
#
_symmetry.space_group_name_H-M   'P 1'
#
loop_
_entity.id
_entity.type
_entity.pdbx_description
1 polymer ?
#
loop_
_entity_poly.entity_id
_entity_poly.type
_entity_poly.pdbx_seq_one_letter_code
_entity_poly.pdbx_strand_id
1 'polypeptide(L)'
;MPIRSRWFQALLSATLLLLCVAAIGGLQVLQLQKIQRQDQKPSIEQIRQDAEAEQARLALLQDLPAFGFDNLIANWTFLNFLQYFGDKEARSQTDYRLSPDFFEVILKRDPYFIQSYNFLLTSSSIYAGLPERSNQIMQQALQSLKPDVLPNAYLGWRQLAIDQLLFSGDAQAARQSFLTAAQLAAQSALPESQQVAVSSRQTADFLASNPDSRTAQVAAWVMVYSNAPDDRAREIAIQQIQNLGGSVTRQPDGTLAIQSPAKD
;
A
#
# COMPACT_ATOMS: atom_id res chain seq x y z
N MET A 1 -49.54 -20.64 22.87
CA MET A 1 -48.40 -21.53 22.58
C MET A 1 -47.12 -20.73 22.21
N PRO A 2 -46.35 -20.16 23.17
CA PRO A 2 -45.05 -19.54 22.86
C PRO A 2 -43.83 -20.24 23.52
N ILE A 3 -44.04 -21.19 24.43
CA ILE A 3 -42.96 -21.74 25.28
C ILE A 3 -42.02 -22.67 24.49
N ARG A 4 -42.54 -23.52 23.59
CA ARG A 4 -41.73 -24.44 22.75
C ARG A 4 -40.72 -23.71 21.85
N SER A 5 -41.05 -22.51 21.39
CA SER A 5 -40.17 -21.66 20.55
C SER A 5 -38.94 -21.17 21.31
N ARG A 6 -39.08 -20.85 22.60
CA ARG A 6 -37.98 -20.28 23.40
C ARG A 6 -36.93 -21.32 23.78
N TRP A 7 -37.36 -22.55 24.08
CA TRP A 7 -36.45 -23.66 24.36
C TRP A 7 -35.66 -24.09 23.12
N PHE A 8 -36.31 -24.12 21.95
CA PHE A 8 -35.63 -24.41 20.69
C PHE A 8 -34.58 -23.34 20.34
N GLN A 9 -34.93 -22.05 20.50
CA GLN A 9 -33.98 -20.95 20.32
C GLN A 9 -32.81 -21.01 21.32
N ALA A 10 -33.07 -21.31 22.59
CA ALA A 10 -32.03 -21.43 23.60
C ALA A 10 -31.07 -22.60 23.29
N LEU A 11 -31.60 -23.74 22.84
CA LEU A 11 -30.79 -24.88 22.41
C LEU A 11 -29.94 -24.52 21.18
N LEU A 12 -30.54 -23.88 20.17
CA LEU A 12 -29.84 -23.46 18.97
C LEU A 12 -28.68 -22.51 19.27
N SER A 13 -28.93 -21.50 20.11
CA SER A 13 -27.90 -20.54 20.55
C SER A 13 -26.80 -21.21 21.36
N ALA A 14 -27.14 -22.15 22.26
CA ALA A 14 -26.15 -22.89 23.04
C ALA A 14 -25.28 -23.79 22.16
N THR A 15 -25.88 -24.47 21.17
CA THR A 15 -25.14 -25.29 20.20
C THR A 15 -24.23 -24.42 19.32
N LEU A 16 -24.71 -23.27 18.86
CA LEU A 16 -23.90 -22.33 18.09
C LEU A 16 -22.71 -21.81 18.90
N LEU A 17 -22.94 -21.44 20.16
CA LEU A 17 -21.89 -20.97 21.05
C LEU A 17 -20.84 -22.06 21.31
N LEU A 18 -21.26 -23.31 21.56
CA LEU A 18 -20.36 -24.44 21.72
C LEU A 18 -19.54 -24.72 20.46
N LEU A 19 -20.16 -24.62 19.27
CA LEU A 19 -19.46 -24.74 17.99
C LEU A 19 -18.42 -23.63 17.81
N CYS A 20 -18.76 -22.39 18.14
CA CYS A 20 -17.81 -21.27 18.10
C CYS A 20 -16.63 -21.50 19.06
N VAL A 21 -16.89 -21.91 20.30
CA VAL A 21 -15.83 -22.18 21.29
C VAL A 21 -14.94 -23.33 20.84
N ALA A 22 -15.51 -24.42 20.33
CA ALA A 22 -14.74 -25.56 19.81
C ALA A 22 -13.89 -25.17 18.61
N ALA A 23 -14.43 -24.37 17.68
CA ALA A 23 -13.70 -23.87 16.52
C ALA A 23 -12.54 -22.96 16.95
N ILE A 24 -12.78 -22.01 17.87
CA ILE A 24 -11.74 -21.12 18.41
C ILE A 24 -10.67 -21.93 19.15
N GLY A 25 -11.07 -22.87 20.01
CA GLY A 25 -10.14 -23.73 20.75
C GLY A 25 -9.27 -24.58 19.83
N GLY A 26 -9.85 -25.16 18.77
CA GLY A 26 -9.11 -25.89 17.75
C GLY A 26 -8.09 -25.02 17.02
N LEU A 27 -8.49 -23.81 16.61
CA LEU A 27 -7.59 -22.85 15.96
C LEU A 27 -6.44 -22.43 16.88
N GLN A 28 -6.71 -22.19 18.16
CA GLN A 28 -5.68 -21.81 19.14
C GLN A 28 -4.66 -22.94 19.38
N VAL A 29 -5.10 -24.21 19.41
CA VAL A 29 -4.18 -25.35 19.56
C VAL A 29 -3.28 -25.49 18.33
N LEU A 30 -3.82 -25.32 17.11
CA LEU A 30 -3.00 -25.34 15.89
C LEU A 30 -1.98 -24.21 15.87
N GLN A 31 -2.39 -23.01 16.31
CA GLN A 31 -1.49 -21.86 16.39
C GLN A 31 -0.39 -22.05 17.44
N LEU A 32 -0.73 -22.63 18.59
CA LEU A 32 0.24 -22.99 19.63
C LEU A 32 1.26 -24.01 19.12
N GLN A 33 0.81 -25.02 18.37
CA GLN A 33 1.72 -26.00 17.74
C GLN A 33 2.63 -25.35 16.70
N LYS A 34 2.15 -24.37 15.94
CA LYS A 34 2.98 -23.60 14.99
C LYS A 34 4.06 -22.80 15.74
N ILE A 35 3.70 -22.12 16.83
CA ILE A 35 4.65 -21.36 17.66
C ILE A 35 5.69 -22.28 18.32
N GLN A 36 5.28 -23.44 18.83
CA GLN A 36 6.20 -24.40 19.45
C GLN A 36 7.19 -25.02 18.45
N ARG A 37 6.86 -25.01 17.15
CA ARG A 37 7.77 -25.45 16.08
C ARG A 37 8.66 -24.33 15.53
N GLN A 38 8.45 -23.09 15.98
CA GLN A 38 9.09 -21.88 15.45
C GLN A 38 10.57 -21.71 15.90
N ASP A 39 11.06 -22.57 16.81
CA ASP A 39 12.49 -22.61 17.17
C ASP A 39 13.41 -23.03 16.00
N GLN A 40 12.82 -23.53 14.90
CA GLN A 40 13.54 -23.87 13.68
C GLN A 40 13.25 -22.82 12.59
N LYS A 41 14.31 -22.32 11.94
CA LYS A 41 14.15 -21.47 10.75
C LYS A 41 13.36 -22.25 9.69
N PRO A 42 12.30 -21.67 9.12
CA PRO A 42 11.49 -22.36 8.13
C PRO A 42 12.33 -22.71 6.90
N SER A 43 12.07 -23.88 6.32
CA SER A 43 12.69 -24.27 5.05
C SER A 43 12.11 -23.43 3.90
N ILE A 44 12.84 -23.34 2.79
CA ILE A 44 12.35 -22.65 1.58
C ILE A 44 11.01 -23.24 1.13
N GLU A 45 10.85 -24.55 1.21
CA GLU A 45 9.60 -25.22 0.85
C GLU A 45 8.44 -24.78 1.76
N GLN A 46 8.67 -24.67 3.08
CA GLN A 46 7.66 -24.15 4.00
C GLN A 46 7.31 -22.68 3.70
N ILE A 47 8.29 -21.85 3.36
CA ILE A 47 8.07 -20.45 2.98
C ILE A 47 7.19 -20.36 1.72
N ARG A 48 7.43 -21.22 0.74
CA ARG A 48 6.62 -21.27 -0.49
C ARG A 48 5.19 -21.74 -0.22
N GLN A 49 5.03 -22.80 0.58
CA GLN A 49 3.71 -23.30 0.97
C GLN A 49 2.91 -22.25 1.76
N ASP A 50 3.54 -21.55 2.71
CA ASP A 50 2.90 -20.46 3.44
C ASP A 50 2.51 -19.31 2.51
N ALA A 51 3.33 -18.99 1.48
CA ALA A 51 3.00 -17.98 0.48
C ALA A 51 1.82 -18.39 -0.42
N GLU A 52 1.76 -19.65 -0.86
CA GLU A 52 0.63 -20.18 -1.65
C GLU A 52 -0.68 -20.19 -0.85
N ALA A 53 -0.61 -20.59 0.41
CA ALA A 53 -1.76 -20.56 1.32
C ALA A 53 -2.24 -19.11 1.54
N GLU A 54 -1.32 -18.17 1.71
CA GLU A 54 -1.67 -16.75 1.87
C GLU A 54 -2.25 -16.17 0.58
N GLN A 55 -1.72 -16.53 -0.59
CA GLN A 55 -2.28 -16.11 -1.87
C GLN A 55 -3.73 -16.61 -2.03
N ALA A 56 -4.00 -17.88 -1.70
CA ALA A 56 -5.34 -18.44 -1.73
C ALA A 56 -6.29 -17.72 -0.74
N ARG A 57 -5.80 -17.40 0.46
CA ARG A 57 -6.54 -16.62 1.46
C ARG A 57 -6.90 -15.23 0.92
N LEU A 58 -5.95 -14.52 0.32
CA LEU A 58 -6.15 -13.20 -0.25
C LEU A 58 -7.16 -13.22 -1.39
N ALA A 59 -7.04 -14.18 -2.33
CA ALA A 59 -8.00 -14.35 -3.41
C ALA A 59 -9.43 -14.55 -2.88
N LEU A 60 -9.61 -15.35 -1.83
CA LEU A 60 -10.91 -15.52 -1.18
C LEU A 60 -11.41 -14.21 -0.56
N LEU A 61 -10.54 -13.48 0.14
CA LEU A 61 -10.88 -12.19 0.76
C LEU A 61 -11.21 -11.10 -0.26
N GLN A 62 -10.76 -11.19 -1.51
CA GLN A 62 -11.14 -10.21 -2.53
C GLN A 62 -12.63 -10.28 -2.86
N ASP A 63 -13.24 -11.47 -2.82
CA ASP A 63 -14.60 -11.69 -3.32
C ASP A 63 -15.66 -11.99 -2.23
N LEU A 64 -15.24 -12.32 -1.01
CA LEU A 64 -16.18 -12.60 0.07
C LEU A 64 -17.02 -11.37 0.47
N PRO A 65 -18.33 -11.52 0.69
CA PRO A 65 -19.15 -10.42 1.22
C PRO A 65 -18.66 -10.01 2.62
N ALA A 66 -18.57 -8.70 2.86
CA ALA A 66 -18.11 -8.15 4.13
C ALA A 66 -19.19 -8.09 5.21
N PHE A 67 -20.46 -8.16 4.82
CA PHE A 67 -21.62 -7.97 5.71
C PHE A 67 -21.53 -6.69 6.59
N GLY A 68 -20.96 -5.61 6.04
CA GLY A 68 -20.77 -4.33 6.73
C GLY A 68 -19.45 -4.19 7.51
N PHE A 69 -18.56 -5.18 7.43
CA PHE A 69 -17.26 -5.19 8.13
C PHE A 69 -16.06 -4.91 7.20
N ASP A 70 -16.26 -4.13 6.13
CA ASP A 70 -15.23 -3.82 5.13
C ASP A 70 -13.94 -3.28 5.77
N ASN A 71 -14.05 -2.26 6.62
CA ASN A 71 -12.89 -1.64 7.28
C ASN A 71 -12.18 -2.61 8.23
N LEU A 72 -12.90 -3.53 8.89
CA LEU A 72 -12.28 -4.52 9.75
C LEU A 72 -11.44 -5.51 8.94
N ILE A 73 -11.96 -5.96 7.80
CA ILE A 73 -11.24 -6.85 6.87
C ILE A 73 -10.03 -6.13 6.29
N ALA A 74 -10.18 -4.86 5.88
CA ALA A 74 -9.08 -4.03 5.40
C ALA A 74 -7.97 -3.89 6.45
N ASN A 75 -8.32 -3.47 7.67
CA ASN A 75 -7.36 -3.27 8.76
C ASN A 75 -6.65 -4.57 9.15
N TRP A 76 -7.39 -5.68 9.27
CA TRP A 76 -6.79 -6.98 9.56
C TRP A 76 -5.85 -7.43 8.45
N THR A 77 -6.25 -7.24 7.19
CA THR A 77 -5.40 -7.57 6.04
C THR A 77 -4.15 -6.71 6.01
N PHE A 78 -4.25 -5.42 6.37
CA PHE A 78 -3.10 -4.53 6.50
C PHE A 78 -2.12 -4.98 7.59
N LEU A 79 -2.60 -5.45 8.75
CA LEU A 79 -1.72 -6.00 9.79
C LEU A 79 -0.99 -7.28 9.34
N ASN A 80 -1.66 -8.13 8.54
CA ASN A 80 -1.01 -9.29 7.94
C ASN A 80 0.01 -8.87 6.87
N PHE A 81 -0.31 -7.83 6.08
CA PHE A 81 0.64 -7.24 5.14
C PHE A 81 1.89 -6.73 5.85
N LEU A 82 1.78 -6.04 6.99
CA LEU A 82 2.95 -5.55 7.73
C LEU A 82 3.87 -6.71 8.17
N GLN A 83 3.29 -7.83 8.61
CA GLN A 83 4.06 -9.04 8.94
C GLN A 83 4.70 -9.66 7.69
N TYR A 84 3.94 -9.79 6.60
CA TYR A 84 4.42 -10.28 5.32
C TYR A 84 5.58 -9.43 4.77
N PHE A 85 5.43 -8.11 4.78
CA PHE A 85 6.42 -7.17 4.25
C PHE A 85 7.65 -7.07 5.15
N GLY A 86 7.46 -7.17 6.47
CA GLY A 86 8.53 -7.10 7.47
C GLY A 86 9.45 -8.33 7.50
N ASP A 87 9.00 -9.49 7.03
CA ASP A 87 9.79 -10.74 7.00
C ASP A 87 10.80 -10.75 5.84
N LYS A 88 11.88 -9.98 5.97
CA LYS A 88 12.90 -9.78 4.94
C LYS A 88 13.56 -11.10 4.53
N GLU A 89 13.76 -12.01 5.47
CA GLU A 89 14.33 -13.33 5.24
C GLU A 89 13.45 -14.16 4.31
N ALA A 90 12.14 -14.28 4.59
CA ALA A 90 11.23 -14.99 3.70
C ALA A 90 11.06 -14.28 2.36
N ARG A 91 11.06 -12.95 2.34
CA ARG A 91 10.91 -12.16 1.12
C ARG A 91 12.14 -12.19 0.21
N SER A 92 13.33 -12.44 0.75
CA SER A 92 14.53 -12.73 -0.06
C SER A 92 14.39 -14.00 -0.93
N GLN A 93 13.42 -14.86 -0.62
CA GLN A 93 13.15 -16.11 -1.35
C GLN A 93 11.89 -16.03 -2.23
N THR A 94 11.04 -15.01 -2.03
CA THR A 94 9.68 -14.93 -2.63
C THR A 94 9.33 -13.57 -3.25
N ASP A 95 10.27 -12.61 -3.22
CA ASP A 95 10.27 -11.35 -3.96
C ASP A 95 9.03 -10.46 -3.79
N TYR A 96 8.45 -10.42 -2.59
CA TYR A 96 7.32 -9.52 -2.25
C TYR A 96 6.10 -9.63 -3.18
N ARG A 97 5.99 -10.69 -3.99
CA ARG A 97 5.02 -10.80 -5.09
C ARG A 97 3.55 -10.72 -4.66
N LEU A 98 3.24 -11.00 -3.40
CA LEU A 98 1.88 -10.92 -2.86
C LEU A 98 1.49 -9.52 -2.40
N SER A 99 2.42 -8.55 -2.39
CA SER A 99 2.12 -7.18 -1.97
C SER A 99 0.90 -6.60 -2.68
N PRO A 100 0.77 -6.66 -4.03
CA PRO A 100 -0.45 -6.19 -4.69
C PRO A 100 -1.73 -6.92 -4.25
N ASP A 101 -1.66 -8.23 -3.98
CA ASP A 101 -2.82 -9.02 -3.55
C ASP A 101 -3.38 -8.54 -2.20
N PHE A 102 -2.48 -8.20 -1.25
CA PHE A 102 -2.87 -7.58 0.01
C PHE A 102 -3.61 -6.26 -0.22
N PHE A 103 -3.06 -5.40 -1.07
CA PHE A 103 -3.63 -4.07 -1.28
C PHE A 103 -4.90 -4.06 -2.10
N GLU A 104 -5.07 -5.03 -3.00
CA GLU A 104 -6.33 -5.23 -3.69
C GLU A 104 -7.46 -5.55 -2.69
N VAL A 105 -7.21 -6.39 -1.68
CA VAL A 105 -8.16 -6.61 -0.58
C VAL A 105 -8.36 -5.33 0.23
N ILE A 106 -7.30 -4.65 0.65
CA ILE A 106 -7.40 -3.48 1.54
C ILE A 106 -8.17 -2.36 0.87
N LEU A 107 -7.80 -1.97 -0.35
CA LEU A 107 -8.35 -0.78 -1.01
C LEU A 107 -9.71 -1.01 -1.67
N LYS A 108 -10.05 -2.26 -2.06
CA LYS A 108 -11.41 -2.60 -2.49
C LYS A 108 -12.42 -2.44 -1.35
N ARG A 109 -11.97 -2.61 -0.10
CA ARG A 109 -12.81 -2.57 1.10
C ARG A 109 -12.80 -1.20 1.77
N ASP A 110 -11.63 -0.61 1.91
CA ASP A 110 -11.44 0.71 2.49
C ASP A 110 -10.52 1.57 1.61
N PRO A 111 -11.06 2.19 0.54
CA PRO A 111 -10.27 3.08 -0.30
C PRO A 111 -9.84 4.34 0.46
N TYR A 112 -10.49 4.71 1.57
CA TYR A 112 -10.19 5.90 2.36
C TYR A 112 -8.94 5.73 3.25
N PHE A 113 -8.34 4.52 3.28
CA PHE A 113 -7.13 4.24 4.03
C PHE A 113 -5.86 4.77 3.35
N ILE A 114 -5.77 6.09 3.17
CA ILE A 114 -4.71 6.78 2.40
C ILE A 114 -3.30 6.50 2.93
N GLN A 115 -3.14 6.32 4.25
CA GLN A 115 -1.84 6.03 4.85
C GLN A 115 -1.22 4.73 4.29
N SER A 116 -2.05 3.80 3.85
CA SER A 116 -1.61 2.52 3.28
C SER A 116 -1.04 2.67 1.84
N TYR A 117 -1.31 3.79 1.15
CA TYR A 117 -0.98 3.96 -0.26
C TYR A 117 0.54 4.03 -0.51
N ASN A 118 1.28 4.65 0.41
CA ASN A 118 2.75 4.67 0.35
C ASN A 118 3.34 3.27 0.52
N PHE A 119 2.74 2.46 1.39
CA PHE A 119 3.14 1.06 1.55
C PHE A 119 2.80 0.23 0.30
N LEU A 120 1.65 0.48 -0.34
CA LEU A 120 1.27 -0.18 -1.61
C LEU A 120 2.32 0.05 -2.68
N LEU A 121 2.57 1.30 -3.04
CA LEU A 121 3.48 1.62 -4.15
C LEU A 121 4.92 1.22 -3.81
N THR A 122 5.36 1.43 -2.57
CA THR A 122 6.70 0.97 -2.17
C THR A 122 6.81 -0.55 -2.28
N SER A 123 5.93 -1.30 -1.61
CA SER A 123 6.05 -2.77 -1.57
C SER A 123 5.79 -3.44 -2.91
N SER A 124 4.94 -2.85 -3.76
CA SER A 124 4.57 -3.44 -5.04
C SER A 124 5.48 -2.98 -6.18
N SER A 125 5.74 -1.68 -6.31
CA SER A 125 6.50 -1.15 -7.44
C SER A 125 8.00 -1.23 -7.21
N ILE A 126 8.49 -0.87 -6.01
CA ILE A 126 9.92 -0.90 -5.70
C ILE A 126 10.38 -2.31 -5.35
N TYR A 127 9.66 -3.00 -4.47
CA TYR A 127 10.11 -4.28 -3.92
C TYR A 127 9.70 -5.48 -4.78
N ALA A 128 8.44 -5.55 -5.20
CA ALA A 128 7.96 -6.66 -6.04
C ALA A 128 8.21 -6.43 -7.54
N GLY A 129 8.52 -5.20 -7.96
CA GLY A 129 8.72 -4.86 -9.37
C GLY A 129 7.44 -4.98 -10.21
N LEU A 130 6.28 -4.66 -9.63
CA LEU A 130 4.96 -4.78 -10.26
C LEU A 130 4.20 -3.44 -10.32
N PRO A 131 4.77 -2.39 -10.95
CA PRO A 131 4.18 -1.05 -10.97
C PRO A 131 2.87 -0.97 -11.75
N GLU A 132 2.69 -1.72 -12.83
CA GLU A 132 1.44 -1.68 -13.60
C GLU A 132 0.25 -2.17 -12.75
N ARG A 133 0.47 -3.24 -11.97
CA ARG A 133 -0.56 -3.81 -11.09
C ARG A 133 -0.87 -2.86 -9.93
N SER A 134 0.14 -2.28 -9.30
CA SER A 134 -0.05 -1.32 -8.20
C SER A 134 -0.79 -0.06 -8.67
N ASN A 135 -0.43 0.46 -9.86
CA ASN A 135 -1.08 1.61 -10.48
C ASN A 135 -2.54 1.34 -10.82
N GLN A 136 -2.87 0.13 -11.30
CA GLN A 136 -4.26 -0.25 -11.55
C GLN A 136 -5.09 -0.27 -10.27
N ILE A 137 -4.60 -0.94 -9.22
CA ILE A 137 -5.28 -1.01 -7.91
C ILE A 137 -5.49 0.40 -7.35
N MET A 138 -4.45 1.23 -7.42
CA MET A 138 -4.48 2.61 -6.93
C MET A 138 -5.49 3.47 -7.69
N GLN A 139 -5.53 3.37 -9.02
CA GLN A 139 -6.50 4.10 -9.85
C GLN A 139 -7.94 3.74 -9.49
N GLN A 140 -8.23 2.45 -9.32
CA GLN A 140 -9.56 1.99 -8.94
C GLN A 140 -9.98 2.53 -7.57
N ALA A 141 -9.08 2.49 -6.58
CA ALA A 141 -9.33 3.02 -5.25
C ALA A 141 -9.59 4.53 -5.29
N LEU A 142 -8.75 5.28 -6.00
CA LEU A 142 -8.84 6.74 -6.10
C LEU A 142 -10.13 7.23 -6.79
N GLN A 143 -10.67 6.49 -7.75
CA GLN A 143 -11.94 6.83 -8.41
C GLN A 143 -13.14 6.83 -7.44
N SER A 144 -13.06 6.06 -6.35
CA SER A 144 -14.11 5.99 -5.34
C SER A 144 -14.02 7.11 -4.30
N LEU A 145 -12.90 7.84 -4.25
CA LEU A 145 -12.68 8.90 -3.28
C LEU A 145 -13.45 10.15 -3.67
N LYS A 146 -14.24 10.66 -2.72
CA LYS A 146 -14.93 11.92 -2.87
C LYS A 146 -14.18 13.04 -2.13
N PRO A 147 -13.82 14.16 -2.80
CA PRO A 147 -13.00 15.21 -2.20
C PRO A 147 -13.63 15.91 -0.99
N ASP A 148 -14.96 15.95 -0.93
CA ASP A 148 -15.75 16.49 0.17
C ASP A 148 -15.72 15.60 1.42
N VAL A 149 -15.47 14.30 1.26
CA VAL A 149 -15.36 13.33 2.36
C VAL A 149 -13.95 13.27 2.91
N LEU A 150 -12.93 13.38 2.04
CA LEU A 150 -11.53 13.19 2.42
C LEU A 150 -10.65 14.35 1.93
N PRO A 151 -10.42 15.37 2.78
CA PRO A 151 -9.70 16.59 2.40
C PRO A 151 -8.26 16.35 1.90
N ASN A 152 -7.63 15.23 2.27
CA ASN A 152 -6.27 14.87 1.85
C ASN A 152 -6.21 13.86 0.69
N ALA A 153 -7.32 13.59 -0.01
CA ALA A 153 -7.38 12.65 -1.14
C ALA A 153 -6.39 12.99 -2.27
N TYR A 154 -5.97 14.24 -2.40
CA TYR A 154 -4.93 14.67 -3.35
C TYR A 154 -3.59 13.96 -3.14
N LEU A 155 -3.29 13.48 -1.93
CA LEU A 155 -2.04 12.76 -1.63
C LEU A 155 -1.97 11.44 -2.38
N GLY A 156 -3.09 10.70 -2.46
CA GLY A 156 -3.12 9.43 -3.18
C GLY A 156 -2.91 9.62 -4.69
N TRP A 157 -3.53 10.64 -5.30
CA TRP A 157 -3.30 10.99 -6.70
C TRP A 157 -1.85 11.42 -6.97
N ARG A 158 -1.24 12.15 -6.06
CA ARG A 158 0.17 12.53 -6.15
C ARG A 158 1.09 11.31 -6.07
N GLN A 159 0.77 10.37 -5.21
CA GLN A 159 1.54 9.13 -5.05
C GLN A 159 1.43 8.23 -6.31
N LEU A 160 0.24 8.11 -6.89
CA LEU A 160 0.04 7.45 -8.19
C LEU A 160 0.85 8.13 -9.30
N ALA A 161 0.85 9.46 -9.37
CA ALA A 161 1.59 10.21 -10.38
C ALA A 161 3.10 9.95 -10.32
N ILE A 162 3.65 9.88 -9.10
CA ILE A 162 5.06 9.53 -8.86
C ILE A 162 5.37 8.14 -9.40
N ASP A 163 4.51 7.16 -9.10
CA ASP A 163 4.74 5.78 -9.50
C ASP A 163 4.69 5.60 -11.02
N GLN A 164 3.68 6.20 -11.66
CA GLN A 164 3.55 6.25 -13.12
C GLN A 164 4.78 6.86 -13.78
N LEU A 165 5.30 7.96 -13.22
CA LEU A 165 6.49 8.63 -13.75
C LEU A 165 7.75 7.78 -13.58
N LEU A 166 7.96 7.21 -12.39
CA LEU A 166 9.23 6.59 -12.02
C LEU A 166 9.35 5.12 -12.46
N PHE A 167 8.26 4.36 -12.40
CA PHE A 167 8.32 2.91 -12.58
C PHE A 167 7.64 2.45 -13.87
N SER A 168 6.54 3.09 -14.27
CA SER A 168 5.92 2.82 -15.57
C SER A 168 6.51 3.66 -16.72
N GLY A 169 7.26 4.72 -16.42
CA GLY A 169 7.77 5.66 -17.43
C GLY A 169 6.67 6.40 -18.21
N ASP A 170 5.43 6.38 -17.71
CA ASP A 170 4.27 6.96 -18.37
C ASP A 170 4.08 8.41 -17.92
N ALA A 171 4.88 9.29 -18.52
CA ALA A 171 4.84 10.72 -18.23
C ALA A 171 3.48 11.37 -18.51
N GLN A 172 2.72 10.84 -19.48
CA GLN A 172 1.39 11.36 -19.81
C GLN A 172 0.37 11.01 -18.73
N ALA A 173 0.36 9.75 -18.27
CA ALA A 173 -0.49 9.33 -17.15
C ALA A 173 -0.09 10.05 -15.87
N ALA A 174 1.22 10.16 -15.59
CA ALA A 174 1.74 10.90 -14.44
C ALA A 174 1.28 12.36 -14.46
N ARG A 175 1.40 13.03 -15.62
CA ARG A 175 0.88 14.40 -15.80
C ARG A 175 -0.60 14.48 -15.45
N GLN A 176 -1.42 13.57 -15.95
CA GLN A 176 -2.86 13.59 -15.66
C GLN A 176 -3.14 13.42 -14.16
N SER A 177 -2.45 12.48 -13.51
CA SER A 177 -2.57 12.24 -12.07
C SER A 177 -2.10 13.45 -11.25
N PHE A 178 -1.02 14.12 -11.65
CA PHE A 178 -0.58 15.38 -11.01
C PHE A 178 -1.58 16.52 -11.19
N LEU A 179 -2.21 16.65 -12.36
CA LEU A 179 -3.27 17.65 -12.58
C LEU A 179 -4.48 17.39 -11.67
N THR A 180 -4.88 16.13 -11.54
CA THR A 180 -5.96 15.73 -10.63
C THR A 180 -5.58 16.05 -9.17
N ALA A 181 -4.37 15.68 -8.74
CA ALA A 181 -3.87 16.02 -7.41
C ALA A 181 -3.89 17.54 -7.17
N ALA A 182 -3.44 18.34 -8.15
CA ALA A 182 -3.42 19.79 -8.07
C ALA A 182 -4.83 20.38 -7.92
N GLN A 183 -5.79 19.88 -8.70
CA GLN A 183 -7.17 20.31 -8.66
C GLN A 183 -7.82 19.99 -7.31
N LEU A 184 -7.63 18.78 -6.79
CA LEU A 184 -8.18 18.37 -5.51
C LEU A 184 -7.55 19.13 -4.34
N ALA A 185 -6.23 19.34 -4.37
CA ALA A 185 -5.53 20.09 -3.34
C ALA A 185 -6.00 21.55 -3.27
N ALA A 186 -6.24 22.19 -4.41
CA ALA A 186 -6.75 23.56 -4.48
C ALA A 186 -8.16 23.73 -3.90
N GLN A 187 -8.94 22.65 -3.84
CA GLN A 187 -10.31 22.63 -3.27
C GLN A 187 -10.34 22.18 -1.81
N SER A 188 -9.22 21.67 -1.29
CA SER A 188 -9.13 21.18 0.08
C SER A 188 -9.11 22.33 1.08
N ALA A 189 -9.71 22.10 2.24
CA ALA A 189 -9.70 23.04 3.37
C ALA A 189 -8.40 23.00 4.19
N LEU A 190 -7.47 22.09 3.87
CA LEU A 190 -6.23 21.90 4.62
C LEU A 190 -5.20 22.99 4.26
N PRO A 191 -4.58 23.69 5.23
CA PRO A 191 -3.61 24.75 4.94
C PRO A 191 -2.43 24.30 4.06
N GLU A 192 -1.94 23.08 4.27
CA GLU A 192 -0.82 22.50 3.53
C GLU A 192 -1.16 22.14 2.07
N SER A 193 -2.45 22.06 1.71
CA SER A 193 -2.89 21.63 0.38
C SER A 193 -2.48 22.63 -0.70
N GLN A 194 -2.43 23.93 -0.39
CA GLN A 194 -2.12 24.96 -1.38
C GLN A 194 -0.73 24.79 -1.99
N GLN A 195 0.27 24.42 -1.17
CA GLN A 195 1.62 24.14 -1.66
C GLN A 195 1.65 22.88 -2.52
N VAL A 196 0.83 21.87 -2.18
CA VAL A 196 0.70 20.64 -2.98
C VAL A 196 0.01 20.94 -4.31
N ALA A 197 -0.96 21.84 -4.33
CA ALA A 197 -1.64 22.28 -5.55
C ALA A 197 -0.67 22.93 -6.54
N VAL A 198 0.12 23.89 -6.05
CA VAL A 198 1.11 24.61 -6.87
C VAL A 198 2.18 23.65 -7.38
N SER A 199 2.81 22.88 -6.49
CA SER A 199 3.90 21.97 -6.87
C SER A 199 3.44 20.88 -7.84
N SER A 200 2.26 20.28 -7.63
CA SER A 200 1.72 19.26 -8.53
C SER A 200 1.38 19.84 -9.92
N ARG A 201 0.82 21.07 -9.98
CA ARG A 201 0.57 21.75 -11.26
C ARG A 201 1.87 22.01 -12.01
N GLN A 202 2.88 22.55 -11.33
CA GLN A 202 4.19 22.83 -11.93
C GLN A 202 4.84 21.57 -12.51
N THR A 203 4.80 20.44 -11.78
CA THR A 203 5.29 19.17 -12.31
C THR A 203 4.51 18.73 -13.55
N ALA A 204 3.17 18.84 -13.55
CA ALA A 204 2.36 18.49 -14.71
C ALA A 204 2.64 19.36 -15.95
N ASP A 205 2.83 20.66 -15.76
CA ASP A 205 3.14 21.61 -16.84
C ASP A 205 4.54 21.33 -17.42
N PHE A 206 5.47 20.94 -16.55
CA PHE A 206 6.82 20.56 -16.96
C PHE A 206 6.84 19.24 -17.74
N LEU A 207 6.11 18.21 -17.28
CA LEU A 207 5.95 16.95 -18.03
C LEU A 207 5.24 17.15 -19.38
N ALA A 208 4.44 18.21 -19.55
CA ALA A 208 3.81 18.52 -20.83
C ALA A 208 4.82 18.95 -21.90
N SER A 209 5.90 19.62 -21.49
CA SER A 209 6.95 20.11 -22.41
C SER A 209 8.18 19.21 -22.42
N ASN A 210 8.45 18.48 -21.33
CA ASN A 210 9.57 17.56 -21.20
C ASN A 210 9.13 16.24 -20.50
N PRO A 211 8.52 15.29 -21.25
CA PRO A 211 8.03 14.03 -20.70
C PRO A 211 9.11 13.18 -20.01
N ASP A 212 10.33 13.20 -20.54
CA ASP A 212 11.45 12.40 -20.05
C ASP A 212 12.34 13.14 -19.04
N SER A 213 11.84 14.25 -18.46
CA SER A 213 12.67 15.12 -17.62
C SER A 213 13.30 14.38 -16.44
N ARG A 214 14.63 14.39 -16.40
CA ARG A 214 15.41 13.88 -15.26
C ARG A 214 15.20 14.73 -14.02
N THR A 215 15.01 16.04 -14.17
CA THR A 215 14.69 16.93 -13.05
C THR A 215 13.35 16.55 -12.41
N ALA A 216 12.32 16.23 -13.22
CA ALA A 216 11.04 15.76 -12.71
C ALA A 216 11.17 14.41 -11.98
N GLN A 217 11.94 13.47 -12.55
CA GLN A 217 12.21 12.18 -11.93
C GLN A 217 12.99 12.31 -10.61
N VAL A 218 13.99 13.20 -10.54
CA VAL A 218 14.72 13.47 -9.29
C VAL A 218 13.77 14.03 -8.23
N ALA A 219 12.94 15.02 -8.57
CA ALA A 219 11.94 15.55 -7.66
C ALA A 219 10.97 14.47 -7.16
N ALA A 220 10.58 13.54 -8.04
CA ALA A 220 9.76 12.39 -7.68
C ALA A 220 10.47 11.43 -6.71
N TRP A 221 11.75 11.13 -6.93
CA TRP A 221 12.54 10.32 -6.00
C TRP A 221 12.77 11.00 -4.65
N VAL A 222 12.88 12.34 -4.59
CA VAL A 222 12.90 13.07 -3.31
C VAL A 222 11.61 12.80 -2.52
N MET A 223 10.46 12.79 -3.20
CA MET A 223 9.19 12.49 -2.54
C MET A 223 9.13 11.04 -2.05
N VAL A 224 9.65 10.07 -2.82
CA VAL A 224 9.79 8.68 -2.37
C VAL A 224 10.66 8.60 -1.12
N TYR A 225 11.82 9.25 -1.11
CA TYR A 225 12.72 9.29 0.06
C TYR A 225 12.01 9.84 1.31
N SER A 226 11.32 10.98 1.18
CA SER A 226 10.64 11.64 2.31
C SER A 226 9.50 10.82 2.91
N ASN A 227 8.85 9.97 2.09
CA ASN A 227 7.69 9.18 2.50
C ASN A 227 7.98 7.68 2.66
N ALA A 228 9.23 7.28 2.51
CA ALA A 228 9.64 5.89 2.54
C ALA A 228 9.31 5.22 3.90
N PRO A 229 8.72 4.00 3.88
CA PRO A 229 8.34 3.28 5.09
C PRO A 229 9.55 2.66 5.81
N ASP A 230 10.67 2.46 5.12
CA ASP A 230 11.89 1.88 5.66
C ASP A 230 13.16 2.47 5.02
N ASP A 231 14.32 2.17 5.63
CA ASP A 231 15.61 2.71 5.18
C ASP A 231 16.07 2.14 3.84
N ARG A 232 15.67 0.92 3.48
CA ARG A 232 16.03 0.33 2.17
C ARG A 232 15.34 1.09 1.03
N ALA A 233 14.08 1.47 1.19
CA ALA A 233 13.40 2.34 0.23
C ALA A 233 14.06 3.72 0.12
N ARG A 234 14.54 4.28 1.24
CA ARG A 234 15.32 5.54 1.25
C ARG A 234 16.63 5.41 0.49
N GLU A 235 17.38 4.33 0.71
CA GLU A 235 18.64 4.04 0.01
C GLU A 235 18.43 3.88 -1.50
N ILE A 236 17.37 3.16 -1.90
CA ILE A 236 16.98 3.04 -3.31
C ILE A 236 16.71 4.42 -3.90
N ALA A 237 15.94 5.27 -3.22
CA ALA A 237 15.66 6.63 -3.71
C ALA A 237 16.95 7.48 -3.86
N ILE A 238 17.87 7.41 -2.90
CA ILE A 238 19.17 8.11 -2.98
C ILE A 238 19.97 7.63 -4.20
N GLN A 239 20.07 6.31 -4.40
CA GLN A 239 20.80 5.73 -5.53
C GLN A 239 20.19 6.17 -6.86
N GLN A 240 18.86 6.22 -6.96
CA GLN A 240 18.19 6.62 -8.20
C GLN A 240 18.37 8.12 -8.48
N ILE A 241 18.34 8.98 -7.46
CA ILE A 241 18.67 10.41 -7.62
C ILE A 241 20.08 10.58 -8.18
N GLN A 242 21.05 9.83 -7.65
CA GLN A 242 22.44 9.86 -8.11
C GLN A 242 22.59 9.34 -9.54
N ASN A 243 21.88 8.26 -9.90
CA ASN A 243 21.88 7.70 -11.26
C ASN A 243 21.31 8.68 -12.29
N LEU A 244 20.36 9.53 -11.89
CA LEU A 244 19.78 10.58 -12.72
C LEU A 244 20.68 11.82 -12.82
N GLY A 245 21.85 11.81 -12.18
CA GLY A 245 22.81 12.92 -12.18
C GLY A 245 22.55 13.99 -11.12
N GLY A 246 21.63 13.74 -10.19
CA GLY A 246 21.46 14.57 -9.00
C GLY A 246 22.55 14.30 -7.96
N SER A 247 22.80 15.26 -7.08
CA SER A 247 23.71 15.07 -5.95
C SER A 247 22.91 14.98 -4.65
N VAL A 248 23.34 14.09 -3.75
CA VAL A 248 22.74 13.90 -2.43
C VAL A 248 23.85 14.04 -1.39
N THR A 249 23.74 15.04 -0.52
CA THR A 249 24.68 15.24 0.59
C THR A 249 23.92 15.21 1.90
N ARG A 250 24.33 14.33 2.82
CA ARG A 250 23.77 14.27 4.17
C ARG A 250 24.33 15.43 4.99
N GLN A 251 23.45 16.26 5.52
CA GLN A 251 23.79 17.37 6.39
C GLN A 251 24.06 16.89 7.82
N PRO A 252 24.80 17.66 8.64
CA PRO A 252 25.10 17.31 10.03
C PRO A 252 23.85 17.12 10.91
N ASP A 253 22.74 17.78 10.57
CA ASP A 253 21.45 17.66 11.24
C ASP A 253 20.64 16.41 10.81
N GLY A 254 21.20 15.59 9.92
CA GLY A 254 20.56 14.38 9.39
C GLY A 254 19.65 14.61 8.19
N THR A 255 19.42 15.86 7.77
CA THR A 255 18.65 16.18 6.55
C THR A 255 19.47 15.90 5.29
N LEU A 256 18.81 15.80 4.13
CA LEU A 256 19.49 15.68 2.85
C LEU A 256 19.45 17.02 2.10
N ALA A 257 20.62 17.50 1.68
CA ALA A 257 20.73 18.46 0.60
C ALA A 257 20.71 17.71 -0.72
N ILE A 258 19.71 17.99 -1.56
CA ILE A 258 19.56 17.37 -2.87
C ILE A 258 19.68 18.45 -3.93
N GLN A 259 20.56 18.24 -4.91
CA GLN A 259 20.69 19.12 -6.07
C GLN A 259 20.23 18.38 -7.31
N SER A 260 19.37 19.02 -8.10
CA SER A 260 18.94 18.53 -9.41
C SER A 260 20.12 18.40 -10.38
N PRO A 261 20.01 17.52 -11.39
CA PRO A 261 21.02 17.43 -12.44
C PRO A 261 21.19 18.77 -13.16
N ALA A 262 22.41 19.04 -13.64
CA ALA A 262 22.73 20.30 -14.33
C ALA A 262 22.01 20.46 -15.68
N LYS A 263 21.49 19.37 -16.24
CA LYS A 263 20.74 19.32 -17.51
C LYS A 263 19.68 18.24 -17.41
N ASP A 264 18.55 18.47 -18.06
CA ASP A 264 17.61 17.41 -18.41
C ASP A 264 18.14 16.52 -19.53
#